data_AF-A0AAV6KZN3-F1
#
_entry.id   AF-A0AAV6KZN3-F1
#
_cell.length_a   1.000
_cell.length_b   1.000
_cell.length_c   1.000
_cell.angle_alpha   90.00
_cell.angle_beta   90.00
_cell.angle_gamma   90.00
#
_symmetry.space_group_name_H-M   'P 1'
#
loop_
_entity.id
_entity.type
_entity.pdbx_description
1 polymer ?
#
loop_
_entity_poly.entity_id
_entity_poly.type
_entity_poly.pdbx_seq_one_letter_code
_entity_poly.pdbx_strand_id
1 'polypeptide(L)'
;MPPIPQGEGNGRLFRYYGESRGHLHLVEIYDARTQFCVYEMEADYSGWFVKYSVDLHEVGIAFPEMMQRLSWDPMYYSFAILAIVREEEDERSFLVLHVPGKIVRYNLVDKSFEKIGDVAPEHCDSSGMIEDALRYFFFHAFQYIETVSCI
;
A
#
# COMPACT_ATOMS: atom_id res chain seq x y z
N MET A 1 -20.42 -6.49 -11.88
CA MET A 1 -19.16 -5.83 -11.55
C MET A 1 -18.40 -5.61 -12.84
N PRO A 2 -17.94 -4.38 -13.11
CA PRO A 2 -17.13 -4.10 -14.29
C PRO A 2 -15.83 -4.92 -14.24
N PRO A 3 -15.26 -5.28 -15.40
CA PRO A 3 -14.00 -6.01 -15.44
C PRO A 3 -12.93 -5.19 -14.72
N ILE A 4 -12.14 -5.88 -13.89
CA ILE A 4 -10.97 -5.28 -13.23
C ILE A 4 -10.01 -4.81 -14.34
N PRO A 5 -9.49 -3.56 -14.28
CA PRO A 5 -8.49 -3.10 -15.23
C PRO A 5 -7.30 -4.05 -15.17
N GLN A 6 -7.03 -4.79 -16.24
CA GLN A 6 -5.86 -5.65 -16.28
C GLN A 6 -4.63 -4.77 -16.55
N GLY A 7 -3.68 -4.75 -15.63
CA GLY A 7 -2.34 -4.24 -15.93
C GLY A 7 -1.54 -5.25 -16.76
N GLU A 8 -0.66 -4.72 -17.61
CA GLU A 8 0.23 -5.50 -18.45
C GLU A 8 1.43 -6.00 -17.62
N GLY A 9 1.32 -7.18 -17.01
CA GLY A 9 2.44 -7.77 -16.27
C GLY A 9 2.30 -9.26 -16.01
N ASN A 10 3.39 -10.02 -16.22
CA ASN A 10 3.49 -11.45 -15.94
C ASN A 10 4.05 -11.77 -14.52
N GLY A 11 4.25 -10.74 -13.68
CA GLY A 11 4.87 -10.85 -12.36
C GLY A 11 3.91 -11.13 -11.19
N ARG A 12 4.44 -11.12 -9.96
CA ARG A 12 3.63 -11.22 -8.73
C ARG A 12 2.69 -10.02 -8.64
N LEU A 13 1.39 -10.30 -8.52
CA LEU A 13 0.35 -9.30 -8.36
C LEU A 13 0.12 -9.02 -6.87
N PHE A 14 0.41 -7.79 -6.44
CA PHE A 14 -0.09 -7.30 -5.16
C PHE A 14 -1.39 -6.54 -5.40
N ARG A 15 -2.46 -6.98 -4.74
CA ARG A 15 -3.79 -6.39 -4.90
C ARG A 15 -4.28 -5.84 -3.56
N TYR A 16 -4.65 -4.56 -3.54
CA TYR A 16 -5.43 -3.96 -2.46
C TYR A 16 -6.84 -3.68 -2.97
N TYR A 17 -7.84 -3.95 -2.13
CA TYR A 17 -9.24 -3.65 -2.40
C TYR A 17 -9.89 -3.17 -1.10
N GLY A 18 -10.44 -1.97 -1.10
CA GLY A 18 -11.02 -1.38 0.11
C GLY A 18 -11.92 -0.19 -0.17
N GLU A 19 -12.79 0.12 0.78
CA GLU A 19 -13.77 1.19 0.70
C GLU A 19 -13.40 2.34 1.66
N SER A 20 -13.62 3.57 1.22
CA SER A 20 -13.51 4.76 2.06
C SER A 20 -14.54 5.83 1.63
N ARG A 21 -15.38 6.26 2.57
CA ARG A 21 -16.42 7.29 2.41
C ARG A 21 -17.46 7.01 1.30
N GLY A 22 -17.84 5.76 1.11
CA GLY A 22 -18.74 5.30 0.06
C GLY A 22 -18.06 5.04 -1.29
N HIS A 23 -16.72 5.21 -1.37
CA HIS A 23 -15.96 5.03 -2.60
C HIS A 23 -15.10 3.78 -2.50
N LEU A 24 -15.25 2.91 -3.50
CA LEU A 24 -14.49 1.68 -3.58
C LEU A 24 -13.20 1.91 -4.37
N HIS A 25 -12.09 1.47 -3.80
CA HIS A 25 -10.75 1.62 -4.37
C HIS A 25 -10.11 0.26 -4.64
N LEU A 26 -9.34 0.20 -5.72
CA LEU A 26 -8.56 -0.96 -6.14
C LEU A 26 -7.14 -0.52 -6.49
N VAL A 27 -6.14 -1.31 -6.08
CA VAL A 27 -4.75 -1.15 -6.50
C VAL A 27 -4.25 -2.49 -7.01
N GLU A 28 -3.59 -2.47 -8.16
CA GLU A 28 -2.87 -3.60 -8.71
C GLU A 28 -1.42 -3.17 -8.97
N ILE A 29 -0.49 -3.86 -8.31
CA ILE A 29 0.95 -3.62 -8.45
C ILE A 29 1.54 -4.85 -9.12
N TYR A 30 2.16 -4.61 -10.27
CA TYR A 30 2.84 -5.61 -11.07
C TYR A 30 4.35 -5.44 -10.88
N ASP A 31 5.01 -6.55 -10.61
CA ASP A 31 6.45 -6.62 -10.31
C ASP A 31 6.84 -5.84 -9.04
N ALA A 32 8.12 -5.81 -8.71
CA ALA A 32 8.67 -5.07 -7.59
C ALA A 32 8.83 -3.57 -7.90
N ARG A 33 7.74 -2.88 -8.29
CA ARG A 33 7.77 -1.45 -8.65
C ARG A 33 7.30 -0.57 -7.49
N THR A 34 7.89 0.62 -7.36
CA THR A 34 7.43 1.67 -6.44
C THR A 34 6.26 2.48 -7.00
N GLN A 35 5.96 2.32 -8.29
CA GLN A 35 4.98 3.09 -9.02
C GLN A 35 3.74 2.27 -9.36
N PHE A 36 2.56 2.79 -9.04
CA PHE A 36 1.28 2.14 -9.31
C PHE A 36 0.11 3.15 -9.31
N CYS A 37 -1.05 2.70 -9.80
CA CYS A 37 -2.27 3.49 -9.83
C CYS A 37 -3.27 3.01 -8.77
N VAL A 38 -3.98 3.97 -8.17
CA VAL A 38 -5.18 3.73 -7.39
C VAL A 38 -6.38 3.99 -8.28
N TYR A 39 -7.19 2.95 -8.48
CA TYR A 39 -8.44 3.02 -9.20
C TYR A 39 -9.59 3.25 -8.22
N GLU A 40 -10.57 4.05 -8.64
CA GLU A 40 -11.84 4.22 -7.96
C GLU A 40 -12.97 3.71 -8.88
N MET A 41 -13.97 3.07 -8.29
CA MET A 41 -15.14 2.61 -9.03
C MET A 41 -16.11 3.77 -9.27
N GLU A 42 -16.66 3.87 -10.47
CA GLU A 42 -17.71 4.84 -10.75
C GLU A 42 -18.97 4.59 -9.90
N ALA A 43 -19.68 5.66 -9.54
CA ALA A 43 -20.84 5.59 -8.66
C ALA A 43 -22.01 4.78 -9.25
N ASP A 44 -22.08 4.68 -10.58
CA ASP A 44 -23.05 3.87 -11.30
C ASP A 44 -22.57 2.42 -11.53
N TYR A 45 -21.40 2.06 -10.97
CA TYR A 45 -20.75 0.76 -11.10
C TYR A 45 -20.43 0.37 -12.56
N SER A 46 -20.34 1.34 -13.46
CA SER A 46 -20.10 1.11 -14.90
C SER A 46 -18.64 0.76 -15.20
N GLY A 47 -17.70 1.22 -14.38
CA GLY A 47 -16.27 1.10 -14.66
C GLY A 47 -15.37 1.50 -13.50
N TRP A 48 -14.07 1.45 -13.78
CA TRP A 48 -13.00 1.89 -12.90
C TRP A 48 -12.24 3.01 -13.59
N PHE A 49 -11.91 4.07 -12.85
CA PHE A 49 -11.06 5.15 -13.34
C PHE A 49 -9.85 5.36 -12.44
N VAL A 50 -8.73 5.84 -13.00
CA VAL A 50 -7.54 6.16 -12.21
C VAL A 50 -7.83 7.42 -11.40
N LYS A 51 -7.85 7.29 -10.07
CA LYS A 51 -8.06 8.40 -9.15
C LYS A 51 -6.73 9.01 -8.71
N TYR A 52 -5.74 8.18 -8.41
CA TYR A 52 -4.41 8.63 -7.99
C TYR A 52 -3.30 7.82 -8.67
N SER A 53 -2.16 8.47 -8.94
CA SER A 53 -0.91 7.81 -9.32
C SER A 53 0.08 7.94 -8.17
N VAL A 54 0.74 6.85 -7.79
CA VAL A 54 1.59 6.76 -6.60
C VAL A 54 3.02 6.44 -7.03
N ASP A 55 4.00 7.08 -6.39
CA ASP A 55 5.41 6.71 -6.49
C ASP A 55 6.04 6.70 -5.09
N LEU A 56 6.48 5.52 -4.67
CA LEU A 56 7.10 5.27 -3.36
C LEU A 56 8.64 5.36 -3.39
N HIS A 57 9.25 5.88 -4.46
CA HIS A 57 10.71 5.98 -4.56
C HIS A 57 11.34 6.73 -3.38
N GLU A 58 10.85 7.93 -3.07
CA GLU A 58 11.35 8.74 -1.94
C GLU A 58 11.11 8.07 -0.58
N VAL A 59 10.02 7.31 -0.46
CA VAL A 59 9.73 6.50 0.74
C VAL A 59 10.79 5.41 0.89
N GLY A 60 11.17 4.75 -0.21
CA GLY A 60 12.25 3.76 -0.22
C GLY A 60 13.63 4.33 0.10
N ILE A 61 13.89 5.59 -0.23
CA ILE A 61 15.13 6.30 0.18
C ILE A 61 15.10 6.59 1.69
N ALA A 62 13.98 7.07 2.22
CA ALA A 62 13.83 7.41 3.63
C ALA A 62 13.76 6.17 4.55
N PHE A 63 13.26 5.05 4.04
CA PHE A 63 13.15 3.77 4.75
C PHE A 63 13.84 2.65 3.95
N PRO A 64 15.19 2.60 3.95
CA PRO A 64 15.96 1.63 3.17
C PRO A 64 15.63 0.18 3.48
N GLU A 65 15.01 -0.12 4.64
CA GLU A 65 14.56 -1.46 4.99
C GLU A 65 13.47 -1.99 4.04
N MET A 66 12.80 -1.09 3.29
CA MET A 66 11.93 -1.47 2.17
C MET A 66 12.70 -2.19 1.06
N MET A 67 13.99 -1.90 0.86
CA MET A 67 14.78 -2.51 -0.21
C MET A 67 15.36 -3.85 0.26
N GLN A 68 14.73 -4.95 -0.14
CA GLN A 68 15.25 -6.29 0.15
C GLN A 68 15.98 -6.85 -1.07
N ARG A 69 17.20 -7.34 -0.85
CA ARG A 69 17.93 -8.14 -1.84
C ARG A 69 17.61 -9.61 -1.63
N LEU A 70 16.73 -10.15 -2.47
CA LEU A 70 16.60 -11.60 -2.59
C LEU A 70 17.73 -12.11 -3.50
N SER A 71 18.30 -13.27 -3.17
CA SER A 71 19.42 -13.87 -3.89
C SER A 71 19.10 -14.24 -5.35
N TRP A 72 17.83 -14.18 -5.76
CA TRP A 72 17.33 -14.62 -7.06
C TRP A 72 16.60 -13.53 -7.87
N ASP A 73 16.41 -12.32 -7.30
CA ASP A 73 15.59 -11.25 -7.91
C ASP A 73 16.24 -9.87 -7.71
N PRO A 74 16.44 -9.06 -8.77
CA PRO A 74 16.91 -7.69 -8.62
C PRO A 74 15.91 -6.82 -7.82
N MET A 75 16.31 -6.49 -6.58
CA MET A 75 15.72 -5.50 -5.66
C MET A 75 14.19 -5.53 -5.54
N TYR A 76 13.71 -6.21 -4.49
CA TYR A 76 12.30 -6.28 -4.15
C TYR A 76 11.94 -5.18 -3.14
N TYR A 77 10.92 -4.36 -3.44
CA TYR A 77 10.38 -3.39 -2.48
C TYR A 77 9.35 -4.07 -1.57
N SER A 78 9.67 -4.13 -0.29
CA SER A 78 8.85 -4.73 0.75
C SER A 78 7.94 -3.67 1.37
N PHE A 79 6.67 -3.66 0.97
CA PHE A 79 5.61 -2.88 1.62
C PHE A 79 4.24 -3.56 1.45
N ALA A 80 3.27 -3.14 2.26
CA ALA A 80 1.86 -3.47 2.07
C ALA A 80 0.99 -2.21 2.20
N ILE A 81 -0.05 -2.13 1.39
CA ILE A 81 -1.08 -1.09 1.53
C ILE A 81 -2.08 -1.59 2.58
N LEU A 82 -2.17 -0.89 3.71
CA LEU A 82 -3.12 -1.21 4.78
C LEU A 82 -4.47 -0.56 4.53
N ALA A 83 -4.47 0.70 4.09
CA ALA A 83 -5.70 1.46 3.85
C ALA A 83 -5.49 2.58 2.84
N ILE A 84 -6.57 2.94 2.17
CA ILE A 84 -6.75 4.18 1.43
C ILE A 84 -7.78 5.00 2.19
N VAL A 85 -7.37 6.15 2.73
CA VAL A 85 -8.23 7.02 3.52
C VAL A 85 -8.58 8.23 2.67
N ARG A 86 -9.87 8.34 2.34
CA ARG A 86 -10.44 9.49 1.66
C ARG A 86 -10.79 10.57 2.67
N GLU A 87 -10.45 11.82 2.36
CA GLU A 87 -10.86 13.00 3.11
C GLU A 87 -11.94 13.81 2.38
N GLU A 88 -12.54 14.81 3.02
CA GLU A 88 -13.52 15.70 2.35
C GLU A 88 -12.87 16.47 1.22
N GLU A 89 -11.67 16.97 1.50
CA GLU A 89 -10.78 17.57 0.53
C GLU A 89 -9.89 16.46 -0.03
N ASP A 90 -10.05 16.15 -1.33
CA ASP A 90 -9.25 15.12 -2.01
C ASP A 90 -7.73 15.34 -1.84
N GLU A 91 -7.29 16.59 -1.66
CA GLU A 91 -5.90 17.01 -1.36
C GLU A 91 -5.34 16.43 -0.06
N ARG A 92 -6.22 16.04 0.87
CA ARG A 92 -5.84 15.46 2.16
C ARG A 92 -5.92 13.94 2.19
N SER A 93 -6.46 13.31 1.15
CA SER A 93 -6.54 11.84 1.05
C SER A 93 -5.15 11.21 1.07
N PHE A 94 -5.03 10.06 1.73
CA PHE A 94 -3.73 9.42 1.96
C PHE A 94 -3.79 7.89 1.95
N LEU A 95 -2.64 7.29 1.69
CA LEU A 95 -2.34 5.87 1.87
C LEU A 95 -1.76 5.63 3.25
N VAL A 96 -2.14 4.52 3.86
CA VAL A 96 -1.44 3.95 5.00
C VAL A 96 -0.63 2.76 4.52
N LEU A 97 0.69 2.89 4.60
CA LEU A 97 1.66 1.88 4.17
C LEU A 97 2.24 1.19 5.40
N HIS A 98 2.33 -0.12 5.32
CA HIS A 98 3.21 -0.90 6.18
C HIS A 98 4.52 -1.16 5.45
N VAL A 99 5.62 -0.71 6.04
CA VAL A 99 6.98 -1.03 5.63
C VAL A 99 7.66 -1.77 6.77
N PRO A 100 8.78 -2.47 6.56
CA PRO A 100 9.44 -3.21 7.62
C PRO A 100 9.65 -2.39 8.90
N GLY A 101 8.96 -2.81 9.95
CA GLY A 101 8.99 -2.20 11.29
C GLY A 101 8.29 -0.85 11.45
N LYS A 102 7.59 -0.31 10.42
CA LYS A 102 7.01 1.04 10.48
C LYS A 102 5.68 1.16 9.75
N ILE A 103 4.84 2.07 10.21
CA ILE A 103 3.64 2.53 9.52
C ILE A 103 3.90 3.95 9.00
N VAL A 104 3.65 4.14 7.71
CA VAL A 104 3.90 5.40 6.99
C VAL A 104 2.59 5.91 6.42
N ARG A 105 2.28 7.18 6.67
CA ARG A 105 1.23 7.91 5.99
C ARG A 105 1.83 8.56 4.74
N TYR A 106 1.18 8.38 3.59
CA TYR A 106 1.60 8.95 2.32
C TYR A 106 0.43 9.71 1.68
N ASN A 107 0.58 11.01 1.48
CA ASN A 107 -0.44 11.84 0.86
C ASN A 107 -0.57 11.52 -0.64
N LEU A 108 -1.80 11.25 -1.09
CA LEU A 108 -2.09 10.81 -2.45
C LEU A 108 -2.01 11.91 -3.50
N VAL A 109 -1.97 13.18 -3.10
CA VAL A 109 -1.95 14.35 -3.98
C VAL A 109 -0.56 14.99 -4.01
N ASP A 110 -0.05 15.47 -2.87
CA ASP A 110 1.23 16.18 -2.80
C ASP A 110 2.46 15.26 -2.70
N LYS A 111 2.23 13.94 -2.51
CA LYS A 111 3.25 12.89 -2.41
C LYS A 111 4.16 13.00 -1.18
N SER A 112 3.81 13.86 -0.22
CA SER A 112 4.49 13.94 1.07
C SER A 112 4.22 12.67 1.88
N PHE A 113 5.14 12.35 2.80
CA PHE A 113 4.99 11.20 3.68
C PHE A 113 5.60 11.45 5.05
N GLU A 114 5.04 10.76 6.03
CA GLU A 114 5.50 10.82 7.42
C GLU A 114 5.33 9.46 8.09
N LYS A 115 6.23 9.15 9.03
CA LYS A 115 6.08 7.97 9.87
C LYS A 115 5.02 8.25 10.93
N ILE A 116 3.99 7.42 11.02
CA ILE A 116 2.90 7.56 11.99
C ILE A 116 2.94 6.49 13.10
N GLY A 117 3.78 5.47 12.96
CA GLY A 117 3.94 4.46 14.01
C GLY A 117 5.09 3.50 13.75
N ASP A 118 5.47 2.77 14.80
CA ASP A 118 6.44 1.69 14.75
C ASP A 118 5.72 0.34 14.93
N VAL A 119 6.19 -0.69 14.24
CA VAL A 119 5.70 -2.07 14.33
C VAL A 119 6.85 -2.91 14.88
N ALA A 120 6.60 -3.65 15.96
CA ALA A 120 7.63 -4.55 16.50
C ALA A 120 8.04 -5.58 15.44
N PRO A 121 9.35 -5.88 15.28
CA PRO A 121 9.79 -6.94 14.40
C PRO A 121 9.27 -8.29 14.92
N GLU A 122 8.81 -9.17 14.03
CA GLU A 122 8.67 -10.58 14.40
C GLU A 122 10.07 -11.18 14.56
N HIS A 123 10.18 -12.10 15.52
CA HIS A 123 11.44 -12.68 15.97
C HIS A 123 12.29 -13.18 14.80
N CYS A 124 13.56 -12.77 14.75
CA CYS A 124 14.51 -13.36 13.82
C CYS A 124 14.71 -14.84 14.20
N ASP A 125 14.28 -15.74 13.33
CA ASP A 125 14.64 -17.15 13.41
C ASP A 125 16.17 -17.26 13.35
N SER A 126 16.73 -18.17 14.14
CA SER A 126 18.17 -18.47 14.17
C SER A 126 18.76 -18.99 12.84
N SER A 127 17.99 -19.00 11.75
CA SER A 127 18.40 -19.40 10.40
C SER A 127 19.07 -18.27 9.60
N GLY A 128 18.99 -17.01 10.06
CA GLY A 128 19.56 -15.86 9.34
C GLY A 128 18.82 -15.50 8.05
N MET A 129 17.69 -16.15 7.78
CA MET A 129 16.73 -15.74 6.76
C MET A 129 15.82 -14.69 7.38
N ILE A 130 15.78 -13.48 6.80
CA ILE A 130 14.71 -12.52 7.08
C ILE A 130 13.49 -13.05 6.32
N GLU A 131 12.84 -14.10 6.83
CA GLU A 131 11.51 -14.45 6.35
C GLU A 131 10.58 -13.33 6.80
N ASP A 132 10.13 -12.54 5.84
CA ASP A 132 9.00 -11.63 5.94
C ASP A 132 9.10 -10.54 7.02
N ALA A 133 9.94 -9.52 6.76
CA ALA A 133 9.97 -8.29 7.55
C ALA A 133 8.63 -7.50 7.55
N LEU A 134 7.63 -7.95 6.77
CA LEU A 134 6.27 -7.42 6.79
C LEU A 134 5.35 -8.33 7.61
N ARG A 135 5.00 -7.89 8.81
CA ARG A 135 3.90 -8.41 9.62
C ARG A 135 2.51 -8.37 8.94
N TYR A 136 2.28 -7.42 8.03
CA TYR A 136 1.02 -7.26 7.30
C TYR A 136 1.27 -7.29 5.80
N PHE A 137 0.46 -8.05 5.08
CA PHE A 137 0.53 -8.31 3.65
C PHE A 137 -0.72 -7.82 2.93
N PHE A 138 -0.71 -7.87 1.60
CA PHE A 138 -1.83 -7.46 0.75
C PHE A 138 -3.15 -8.20 1.04
N PHE A 139 -3.11 -9.43 1.54
CA PHE A 139 -4.30 -10.18 1.99
C PHE A 139 -4.78 -9.81 3.40
N HIS A 140 -4.02 -8.97 4.11
CA HIS A 140 -4.38 -8.36 5.39
C HIS A 140 -4.91 -6.92 5.22
N ALA A 141 -5.44 -6.56 4.04
CA ALA A 141 -6.13 -5.30 3.85
C ALA A 141 -7.38 -5.26 4.77
N PHE A 142 -7.21 -4.66 5.95
CA PHE A 142 -8.31 -4.40 6.86
C PHE A 142 -8.92 -3.05 6.50
N GLN A 143 -10.25 -2.95 6.51
CA GLN A 143 -10.90 -1.64 6.53
C GLN A 143 -10.38 -0.91 7.77
N TYR A 144 -9.70 0.23 7.59
CA TYR A 144 -9.32 1.08 8.71
C TYR A 144 -10.60 1.56 9.39
N ILE A 145 -10.88 1.02 10.57
CA ILE A 145 -11.96 1.50 11.44
C ILE A 145 -11.28 2.44 12.42
N GLU A 146 -11.57 3.73 12.30
CA GLU A 146 -11.24 4.70 13.33
C GLU A 146 -12.02 4.28 14.59
N THR A 147 -11.34 3.62 15.53
CA THR A 147 -11.94 3.35 16.82
C THR A 147 -12.00 4.67 17.56
N VAL A 148 -13.19 5.28 17.54
CA VAL A 148 -13.61 6.34 18.46
C VAL A 148 -13.58 5.80 19.89
N SER A 149 -12.38 5.63 20.44
CA SER A 149 -12.21 5.60 21.89
C SER A 149 -12.19 7.05 22.35
N CYS A 150 -13.38 7.59 22.58
CA CYS A 150 -13.53 8.78 23.40
C CYS A 150 -12.94 8.48 24.79
N ILE A 151 -11.96 9.29 25.21
CA ILE A 151 -11.62 9.47 26.62
C ILE A 151 -11.93 10.92 26.97
#